data_AF-A0A081DAQ6-F1
#
_entry.id   AF-A0A081DAQ6-F1
#
_cell.length_a   1.000
_cell.length_b   1.000
_cell.length_c   1.000
_cell.angle_alpha   90.00
_cell.angle_beta   90.00
_cell.angle_gamma   90.00
#
_symmetry.space_group_name_H-M   'P 1'
#
loop_
_entity.id
_entity.type
_entity.pdbx_description
1 polymer ?
#
loop_
_entity_poly.entity_id
_entity_poly.type
_entity_poly.pdbx_seq_one_letter_code
_entity_poly.pdbx_strand_id
1 'polypeptide(L)'
;MVLEQVVYHLIKMRNWKNNKWIFENDGALRDIYVQNTTVSDWEKVIDLLNSKYQITFGVYQDDLKNKIDIDFVRTMFKDETGELETKTATIDLNGIVIKCYFFIENQIEFDITPIDIKSVKELNNLINFMKSISLRLGKQVTLCGQNQPEFPLIKIDHKNGIEKILTKKDAENLWNEFIKSN
;
A
#
# COMPACT_ATOMS: atom_id res chain seq x y z
N MET A 1 -3.44 -6.23 32.33
CA MET A 1 -1.98 -6.34 32.14
C MET A 1 -1.56 -6.59 30.68
N VAL A 2 -2.05 -7.62 29.97
CA VAL A 2 -1.63 -7.89 28.56
C VAL A 2 -2.15 -6.86 27.56
N LEU A 3 -3.43 -6.47 27.65
CA LEU A 3 -4.05 -5.48 26.74
C LEU A 3 -3.38 -4.10 26.83
N GLU A 4 -3.06 -3.63 28.05
CA GLU A 4 -2.40 -2.34 28.26
C GLU A 4 -0.98 -2.33 27.68
N GLN A 5 -0.23 -3.43 27.79
CA GLN A 5 1.10 -3.56 27.20
C GLN A 5 1.06 -3.57 25.67
N VAL A 6 0.07 -4.25 25.06
CA VAL A 6 -0.15 -4.24 23.60
C VAL A 6 -0.51 -2.85 23.11
N VAL A 7 -1.45 -2.17 23.78
CA VAL A 7 -1.85 -0.80 23.44
C VAL A 7 -0.67 0.16 23.57
N TYR A 8 0.11 0.07 24.65
CA TYR A 8 1.31 0.88 24.84
C TYR A 8 2.36 0.63 23.74
N HIS A 9 2.57 -0.63 23.36
CA HIS A 9 3.48 -0.98 22.28
C HIS A 9 3.03 -0.38 20.93
N LEU A 10 1.74 -0.48 20.60
CA LEU A 10 1.17 0.11 19.38
C LEU A 10 1.29 1.63 19.36
N ILE A 11 1.02 2.30 20.48
CA ILE A 11 1.17 3.76 20.62
C ILE A 11 2.64 4.17 20.40
N LYS A 12 3.58 3.43 21.00
CA LYS A 12 5.01 3.71 20.86
C LYS A 12 5.50 3.47 19.44
N MET A 13 5.06 2.39 18.81
CA MET A 13 5.42 2.02 17.44
C MET A 13 4.87 3.04 16.43
N ARG A 14 3.62 3.48 16.57
CA ARG A 14 3.00 4.45 15.64
C ARG A 14 3.29 5.91 16.02
N ASN A 15 4.30 6.16 16.85
CA ASN A 15 4.67 7.51 17.25
C ASN A 15 5.16 8.33 16.05
N TRP A 16 4.47 9.44 15.76
CA TRP A 16 4.78 10.28 14.60
C TRP A 16 6.23 10.79 14.58
N LYS A 17 6.77 11.21 15.73
CA LYS A 17 8.14 11.74 15.83
C LYS A 17 9.18 10.72 15.36
N ASN A 18 8.91 9.43 15.57
CA ASN A 18 9.81 8.33 15.23
C ASN A 18 9.62 7.83 13.80
N ASN A 19 8.48 8.10 13.17
CA ASN A 19 8.11 7.53 11.86
C ASN A 19 8.07 8.56 10.73
N LYS A 20 8.05 9.86 11.05
CA LYS A 20 7.96 10.92 10.04
C LYS A 20 9.06 10.87 8.97
N TRP A 21 10.21 10.28 9.27
CA TRP A 21 11.33 10.12 8.34
C TRP A 21 10.97 9.24 7.13
N ILE A 22 10.03 8.30 7.29
CA ILE A 22 9.52 7.45 6.20
C ILE A 22 8.81 8.31 5.14
N PHE A 23 8.23 9.44 5.56
CA PHE A 23 7.39 10.31 4.74
C PHE A 23 8.04 11.69 4.52
N GLU A 24 9.37 11.76 4.52
CA GLU A 24 10.07 12.98 4.10
C GLU A 24 9.75 13.32 2.65
N ASN A 25 9.58 14.61 2.35
CA ASN A 25 9.33 15.09 1.00
C ASN A 25 10.66 15.13 0.22
N ASP A 26 11.11 13.96 -0.22
CA ASP A 26 12.32 13.73 -1.00
C ASP A 26 12.07 13.75 -2.51
N GLY A 27 10.84 14.05 -2.93
CA GLY A 27 10.41 14.04 -4.33
C GLY A 27 10.02 12.66 -4.86
N ALA A 28 10.25 11.59 -4.11
CA ALA A 28 9.83 10.23 -4.47
C ALA A 28 8.47 9.88 -3.88
N LEU A 29 7.79 8.90 -4.49
CA LEU A 29 6.58 8.30 -3.93
C LEU A 29 6.92 7.28 -2.84
N ARG A 30 5.89 6.74 -2.19
CA ARG A 30 5.98 5.48 -1.46
C ARG A 30 4.99 4.51 -2.04
N ASP A 31 5.44 3.27 -2.14
CA ASP A 31 4.67 2.22 -2.78
C ASP A 31 4.21 1.23 -1.72
N ILE A 32 3.01 0.72 -1.89
CA ILE A 32 2.43 -0.35 -1.10
C ILE A 32 2.28 -1.57 -1.98
N TYR A 33 3.02 -2.63 -1.67
CA TYR A 33 3.02 -3.87 -2.44
C TYR A 33 2.32 -5.02 -1.72
N VAL A 34 1.61 -5.81 -2.52
CA VAL A 34 1.29 -7.21 -2.23
C VAL A 34 1.88 -8.08 -3.33
N GLN A 35 2.84 -8.92 -2.97
CA GLN A 35 3.57 -9.78 -3.90
C GLN A 35 2.91 -11.16 -4.03
N ASN A 36 3.22 -11.87 -5.11
CA ASN A 36 2.71 -13.22 -5.41
C ASN A 36 1.18 -13.28 -5.38
N THR A 37 0.53 -12.29 -6.00
CA THR A 37 -0.92 -12.22 -6.13
C THR A 37 -1.41 -13.02 -7.34
N THR A 38 -2.72 -13.14 -7.45
CA THR A 38 -3.43 -13.81 -8.53
C THR A 38 -4.60 -12.92 -8.93
N VAL A 39 -5.23 -13.19 -10.07
CA VAL A 39 -6.49 -12.52 -10.46
C VAL A 39 -7.56 -12.62 -9.35
N SER A 40 -7.65 -13.76 -8.65
CA SER A 40 -8.58 -13.91 -7.53
C SER A 40 -8.24 -13.02 -6.32
N ASP A 41 -6.96 -12.73 -6.10
CA ASP A 41 -6.55 -11.78 -5.06
C ASP A 41 -6.93 -10.34 -5.46
N TRP A 42 -6.74 -9.99 -6.74
CA TRP A 42 -7.20 -8.72 -7.29
C TRP A 42 -8.71 -8.53 -7.13
N GLU A 43 -9.51 -9.55 -7.46
CA GLU A 43 -10.97 -9.54 -7.24
C GLU A 43 -11.32 -9.22 -5.78
N LYS A 44 -10.69 -9.91 -4.83
CA LYS A 44 -10.94 -9.70 -3.40
C LYS A 44 -10.57 -8.29 -2.93
N VAL A 45 -9.48 -7.72 -3.45
CA VAL A 45 -9.07 -6.36 -3.14
C VAL A 45 -10.00 -5.35 -3.79
N ILE A 46 -10.36 -5.53 -5.05
CA ILE A 46 -11.29 -4.65 -5.77
C ILE A 46 -12.66 -4.64 -5.07
N ASP A 47 -13.17 -5.79 -4.64
CA ASP A 47 -14.40 -5.88 -3.84
C ASP A 47 -14.30 -5.08 -2.54
N LEU A 48 -13.19 -5.23 -1.81
CA LEU A 48 -12.93 -4.46 -0.59
C LEU A 48 -12.87 -2.97 -0.89
N LEU A 49 -12.20 -2.58 -1.98
CA LEU A 49 -12.03 -1.19 -2.35
C LEU A 49 -13.38 -0.55 -2.69
N ASN A 50 -14.11 -1.16 -3.62
CA ASN A 50 -15.42 -0.71 -4.09
C ASN A 50 -16.49 -0.64 -2.99
N SER A 51 -16.38 -1.47 -1.95
CA SER A 51 -17.36 -1.49 -0.86
C SER A 51 -17.08 -0.50 0.28
N LYS A 52 -15.83 -0.04 0.42
CA LYS A 52 -15.39 0.69 1.61
C LYS A 52 -14.90 2.11 1.34
N TYR A 53 -14.40 2.40 0.15
CA TYR A 53 -13.74 3.67 -0.13
C TYR A 53 -14.39 4.41 -1.29
N GLN A 54 -14.21 5.74 -1.30
CA GLN A 54 -14.55 6.57 -2.45
C GLN A 54 -13.48 6.37 -3.52
N ILE A 55 -13.92 6.01 -4.72
CA ILE A 55 -13.05 5.63 -5.82
C ILE A 55 -13.40 6.44 -7.06
N THR A 56 -12.35 6.80 -7.80
CA THR A 56 -12.44 7.29 -9.17
C THR A 56 -11.62 6.35 -10.06
N PHE A 57 -12.26 5.68 -11.01
CA PHE A 57 -11.64 4.71 -11.91
C PHE A 57 -11.80 5.16 -13.36
N GLY A 58 -10.69 5.24 -14.11
CA GLY A 58 -10.68 5.66 -15.51
C GLY A 58 -9.36 6.30 -15.94
N VAL A 59 -9.37 6.98 -17.08
CA VAL A 59 -8.23 7.72 -17.65
C VAL A 59 -8.53 9.22 -17.74
N TYR A 60 -9.64 9.57 -18.39
CA TYR A 60 -10.06 10.95 -18.65
C TYR A 60 -11.36 11.29 -17.91
N GLN A 61 -11.60 12.59 -17.70
CA GLN A 61 -12.73 13.08 -16.88
C GLN A 61 -14.11 12.57 -17.33
N ASP A 62 -14.30 12.32 -18.62
CA ASP A 62 -15.60 11.91 -19.19
C ASP A 62 -15.92 10.41 -19.03
N ASP A 63 -14.93 9.56 -18.68
CA ASP A 63 -15.11 8.10 -18.47
C ASP A 63 -14.81 7.68 -17.01
N LEU A 64 -14.89 8.62 -16.08
CA LEU A 64 -14.65 8.34 -14.67
C LEU A 64 -15.84 7.59 -14.06
N LYS A 65 -15.57 6.38 -13.58
CA LYS A 65 -16.51 5.57 -12.79
C LYS A 65 -16.20 5.70 -11.31
N ASN A 66 -17.23 5.58 -10.47
CA ASN A 66 -17.09 5.64 -9.02
C ASN A 66 -16.73 4.28 -8.37
N LYS A 67 -16.39 3.28 -9.18
CA LYS A 67 -15.99 1.94 -8.78
C LYS A 67 -15.07 1.35 -9.83
N ILE A 68 -14.15 0.48 -9.39
CA ILE A 68 -13.29 -0.30 -10.28
C ILE A 68 -14.15 -1.35 -10.99
N ASP A 69 -13.96 -1.46 -12.30
CA ASP A 69 -14.61 -2.44 -13.16
C ASP A 69 -13.77 -3.72 -13.21
N ILE A 70 -14.20 -4.76 -12.49
CA ILE A 70 -13.41 -6.00 -12.36
C ILE A 70 -13.26 -6.75 -13.70
N ASP A 71 -14.26 -6.69 -14.57
CA ASP A 71 -14.21 -7.37 -15.87
C ASP A 71 -13.24 -6.67 -16.82
N PHE A 72 -13.14 -5.34 -16.71
CA PHE A 72 -12.09 -4.59 -17.39
C PHE A 72 -10.69 -5.02 -16.91
N VAL A 73 -10.47 -5.09 -15.59
CA VAL A 73 -9.17 -5.48 -15.02
C VAL A 73 -8.79 -6.91 -15.45
N ARG A 74 -9.75 -7.85 -15.45
CA ARG A 74 -9.53 -9.22 -15.97
C ARG A 74 -9.16 -9.23 -17.46
N THR A 75 -9.80 -8.37 -18.25
CA THR A 75 -9.50 -8.24 -19.69
C THR A 75 -8.09 -7.70 -19.89
N MET A 76 -7.71 -6.69 -19.11
CA MET A 76 -6.40 -6.07 -19.19
C MET A 76 -5.27 -7.05 -18.85
N PHE A 77 -5.40 -7.88 -17.81
CA PHE A 77 -4.37 -8.88 -17.50
C PHE A 77 -4.18 -9.96 -18.58
N LYS A 78 -5.14 -10.10 -19.51
CA LYS A 78 -5.06 -11.01 -20.65
C LYS A 78 -4.59 -10.32 -21.93
N ASP A 79 -4.44 -8.99 -21.90
CA ASP A 79 -4.00 -8.25 -23.08
C ASP A 79 -2.48 -8.37 -23.24
N GLU A 80 -2.07 -9.22 -24.18
CA GLU A 80 -0.66 -9.37 -24.57
C GLU A 80 -0.24 -8.37 -25.67
N THR A 81 -1.20 -7.63 -26.24
CA THR A 81 -0.95 -6.71 -27.36
C THR A 81 -0.48 -5.34 -26.90
N GLY A 82 -0.90 -4.92 -25.69
CA GLY A 82 -0.66 -3.58 -25.16
C GLY A 82 -1.51 -2.49 -25.83
N GLU A 83 -2.50 -2.87 -26.64
CA GLU A 83 -3.40 -1.92 -27.30
C GLU A 83 -4.53 -1.45 -26.38
N LEU A 84 -4.84 -2.21 -25.30
CA LEU A 84 -5.89 -1.82 -24.37
C LEU A 84 -5.46 -0.59 -23.54
N GLU A 85 -6.32 0.41 -23.49
CA GLU A 85 -6.10 1.61 -22.70
C GLU A 85 -5.88 1.26 -21.22
N THR A 86 -4.77 1.71 -20.63
CA THR A 86 -4.53 1.48 -19.20
C THR A 86 -5.37 2.41 -18.34
N LYS A 87 -6.28 1.85 -17.54
CA LYS A 87 -7.06 2.59 -16.53
C LYS A 87 -6.37 2.58 -15.18
N THR A 88 -6.59 3.64 -14.40
CA THR A 88 -6.09 3.73 -13.02
C THR A 88 -7.26 3.91 -12.06
N ALA A 89 -7.05 3.52 -10.79
CA ALA A 89 -7.97 3.86 -9.72
C ALA A 89 -7.32 4.88 -8.78
N THR A 90 -8.10 5.87 -8.37
CA THR A 90 -7.75 6.83 -7.31
C THR A 90 -8.68 6.58 -6.14
N ILE A 91 -8.11 6.32 -4.97
CA ILE A 91 -8.83 6.07 -3.73
C ILE A 91 -8.62 7.27 -2.80
N ASP A 92 -9.70 7.86 -2.31
CA ASP A 92 -9.61 8.85 -1.24
C ASP A 92 -9.66 8.15 0.13
N LEU A 93 -8.54 8.19 0.84
CA LEU A 93 -8.40 7.71 2.20
C LEU A 93 -8.32 8.88 3.18
N ASN A 94 -9.44 9.57 3.38
CA ASN A 94 -9.55 10.71 4.30
C ASN A 94 -8.53 11.82 4.00
N GLY A 95 -8.36 12.16 2.72
CA GLY A 95 -7.40 13.17 2.26
C GLY A 95 -6.01 12.64 1.91
N ILE A 96 -5.75 11.33 2.10
CA ILE A 96 -4.59 10.66 1.51
C ILE A 96 -5.01 10.16 0.13
N VAL A 97 -4.35 10.64 -0.93
CA VAL A 97 -4.63 10.18 -2.29
C VAL A 97 -3.81 8.93 -2.57
N ILE A 98 -4.49 7.81 -2.78
CA ILE A 98 -3.84 6.55 -3.12
C ILE A 98 -4.12 6.25 -4.60
N LYS A 99 -3.07 6.07 -5.39
CA LYS A 99 -3.17 5.62 -6.79
C LYS A 99 -3.00 4.11 -6.83
N CYS A 100 -3.78 3.43 -7.65
CA CYS A 100 -3.65 2.02 -7.93
C CYS A 100 -3.57 1.83 -9.44
N TYR A 101 -2.56 1.07 -9.85
CA TYR A 101 -2.31 0.73 -11.23
C TYR A 101 -2.49 -0.77 -11.41
N PHE A 102 -3.14 -1.14 -12.51
CA PHE A 102 -3.31 -2.54 -12.88
C PHE A 102 -2.34 -2.76 -14.04
N PHE A 103 -1.20 -3.40 -13.78
CA PHE A 103 -0.18 -3.65 -14.82
C PHE A 103 0.09 -5.15 -14.96
N ILE A 104 0.20 -5.85 -13.82
CA ILE A 104 0.55 -7.26 -13.78
C ILE A 104 -0.31 -7.98 -12.74
N GLU A 105 -0.70 -9.22 -13.02
CA GLU A 105 -1.62 -9.97 -12.16
C GLU A 105 -0.98 -10.50 -10.86
N ASN A 106 0.35 -10.61 -10.83
CA ASN A 106 1.10 -11.20 -9.74
C ASN A 106 1.59 -10.19 -8.68
N GLN A 107 1.31 -8.91 -8.87
CA GLN A 107 1.63 -7.83 -7.94
C GLN A 107 0.45 -6.86 -7.84
N ILE A 108 0.05 -6.51 -6.61
CA ILE A 108 -0.82 -5.37 -6.35
C ILE A 108 0.06 -4.23 -5.86
N GLU A 109 -0.12 -3.06 -6.43
CA GLU A 109 0.66 -1.86 -6.12
C GLU A 109 -0.26 -0.67 -5.87
N PHE A 110 0.10 0.12 -4.86
CA PHE A 110 -0.51 1.41 -4.60
C PHE A 110 0.54 2.47 -4.34
N ASP A 111 0.40 3.62 -4.96
CA ASP A 111 1.29 4.76 -4.73
C ASP A 111 0.63 5.77 -3.82
N ILE A 112 1.43 6.31 -2.90
CA ILE A 112 1.07 7.47 -2.09
C ILE A 112 2.15 8.52 -2.21
N THR A 113 1.75 9.78 -2.06
CA THR A 113 2.72 10.86 -1.88
C THR A 113 3.07 11.02 -0.39
N PRO A 114 4.36 11.08 -0.02
CA PRO A 114 4.79 11.30 1.36
C PRO A 114 4.13 12.52 2.01
N ILE A 115 3.87 13.57 1.23
CA ILE A 115 3.32 14.84 1.74
C ILE A 115 1.93 14.67 2.35
N ASP A 116 1.17 13.64 1.99
CA ASP A 116 -0.17 13.42 2.53
C ASP A 116 -0.13 12.88 3.97
N ILE A 117 1.00 12.31 4.41
CA ILE A 117 1.15 11.73 5.74
C ILE A 117 1.86 12.74 6.65
N LYS A 118 1.07 13.52 7.40
CA LYS A 118 1.59 14.67 8.18
C LYS A 118 1.54 14.47 9.69
N SER A 119 0.82 13.45 10.17
CA SER A 119 0.66 13.18 11.59
C SER A 119 0.41 11.71 11.87
N VAL A 120 0.31 11.39 13.17
CA VAL A 120 -0.10 10.06 13.64
C VAL A 120 -1.48 9.64 13.12
N LYS A 121 -2.37 10.60 12.83
CA LYS A 121 -3.71 10.30 12.30
C LYS A 121 -3.62 9.71 10.89
N GLU A 122 -2.90 10.37 9.99
CA GLU A 122 -2.73 9.88 8.62
C GLU A 122 -1.93 8.57 8.58
N LEU A 123 -0.89 8.45 9.41
CA LEU A 123 -0.17 7.18 9.58
C LEU A 123 -1.09 6.04 10.03
N ASN A 124 -1.99 6.30 10.99
CA ASN A 124 -2.97 5.32 11.44
C ASN A 124 -3.94 4.92 10.33
N ASN A 125 -4.43 5.89 9.54
CA ASN A 125 -5.31 5.62 8.41
C ASN A 125 -4.62 4.70 7.39
N LEU A 126 -3.38 5.02 7.02
CA LEU A 126 -2.58 4.25 6.09
C LEU A 126 -2.33 2.81 6.58
N ILE A 127 -1.90 2.65 7.84
CA ILE A 127 -1.68 1.31 8.41
C ILE A 127 -2.99 0.51 8.46
N ASN A 128 -4.11 1.15 8.79
CA ASN A 128 -5.42 0.47 8.82
C ASN A 128 -5.89 0.06 7.42
N PHE A 129 -5.55 0.84 6.38
CA PHE A 129 -5.74 0.46 4.99
C PHE A 129 -4.92 -0.78 4.64
N MET A 130 -3.60 -0.78 4.91
CA MET A 130 -2.73 -1.94 4.71
C MET A 130 -3.21 -3.19 5.47
N LYS A 131 -3.66 -3.03 6.72
CA LYS A 131 -4.26 -4.11 7.53
C LYS A 131 -5.52 -4.67 6.90
N SER A 132 -6.38 -3.82 6.35
CA SER A 132 -7.63 -4.26 5.70
C SER A 132 -7.33 -5.14 4.49
N ILE A 133 -6.33 -4.77 3.68
CA ILE A 133 -5.87 -5.57 2.54
C ILE A 133 -5.24 -6.88 3.01
N SER A 134 -4.32 -6.83 3.97
CA SER A 134 -3.65 -8.01 4.51
C SER A 134 -4.65 -9.02 5.09
N LEU A 135 -5.64 -8.54 5.84
CA LEU A 135 -6.73 -9.36 6.38
C LEU A 135 -7.56 -10.01 5.26
N ARG A 136 -7.94 -9.23 4.24
CA ARG A 136 -8.76 -9.70 3.12
C ARG A 136 -8.06 -10.79 2.29
N LEU A 137 -6.75 -10.68 2.14
CA LEU A 137 -5.95 -11.60 1.32
C LEU A 137 -5.30 -12.74 2.11
N GLY A 138 -5.09 -12.56 3.42
CA GLY A 138 -4.21 -13.44 4.19
C GLY A 138 -2.74 -13.37 3.73
N LYS A 139 -2.32 -12.23 3.17
CA LYS A 139 -0.97 -12.00 2.61
C LYS A 139 -0.28 -10.81 3.28
N GLN A 140 1.05 -10.79 3.23
CA GLN A 140 1.84 -9.64 3.68
C GLN A 140 1.60 -8.45 2.75
N VAL A 141 1.44 -7.27 3.35
CA VAL A 141 1.40 -5.96 2.69
C VAL A 141 2.60 -5.16 3.17
N THR A 142 3.39 -4.63 2.23
CA THR A 142 4.63 -3.89 2.50
C THR A 142 4.48 -2.46 2.02
N LEU A 143 4.90 -1.48 2.80
CA LEU A 143 5.22 -0.13 2.30
C LEU A 143 6.73 0.01 2.19
N CYS A 144 7.21 0.54 1.07
CA CYS A 144 8.63 0.78 0.81
C CYS A 144 8.87 2.11 0.10
N GLY A 145 10.14 2.41 -0.17
CA GLY A 145 10.51 3.45 -1.12
C GLY A 145 10.00 3.12 -2.53
N GLN A 146 9.93 4.13 -3.39
CA GLN A 146 9.48 3.96 -4.76
C GLN A 146 10.32 2.92 -5.50
N ASN A 147 9.67 1.91 -6.08
CA ASN A 147 10.26 0.77 -6.79
C ASN A 147 11.29 -0.03 -5.97
N GLN A 148 11.15 -0.07 -4.64
CA GLN A 148 12.10 -0.74 -3.73
C GLN A 148 11.45 -1.79 -2.82
N PRO A 149 10.68 -2.75 -3.35
CA PRO A 149 9.95 -3.74 -2.54
C PRO A 149 10.85 -4.60 -1.62
N GLU A 150 12.14 -4.73 -1.96
CA GLU A 150 13.17 -5.41 -1.18
C GLU A 150 13.59 -4.64 0.09
N PHE A 151 13.22 -3.36 0.21
CA PHE A 151 13.45 -2.49 1.37
C PHE A 151 12.15 -2.11 2.10
N PRO A 152 11.55 -3.06 2.83
CA PRO A 152 10.28 -2.87 3.50
C PRO A 152 10.40 -1.95 4.72
N LEU A 153 9.79 -0.76 4.65
CA LEU A 153 9.76 0.23 5.73
C LEU A 153 8.62 -0.06 6.73
N ILE A 154 7.46 -0.47 6.23
CA ILE A 154 6.33 -0.96 7.03
C ILE A 154 5.91 -2.33 6.52
N LYS A 155 5.72 -3.30 7.42
CA LYS A 155 5.18 -4.63 7.11
C LYS A 155 3.94 -4.91 7.92
N ILE A 156 2.91 -5.39 7.24
CA ILE A 156 1.68 -5.89 7.85
C ILE A 156 1.44 -7.30 7.34
N ASP A 157 1.31 -8.27 8.24
CA ASP A 157 0.86 -9.63 7.92
C ASP A 157 -0.16 -10.05 8.99
N HIS A 158 -1.44 -9.94 8.64
CA HIS A 158 -2.53 -10.28 9.55
C HIS A 158 -2.48 -11.76 9.96
N LYS A 159 -2.16 -12.67 9.02
CA LYS A 159 -2.17 -14.12 9.27
C LYS A 159 -1.10 -14.50 10.28
N ASN A 160 0.07 -13.87 10.19
CA ASN A 160 1.20 -14.13 11.07
C ASN A 160 1.30 -13.15 12.25
N GLY A 161 0.32 -12.25 12.43
CA GLY A 161 0.31 -11.27 13.53
C GLY A 161 1.42 -10.22 13.45
N ILE A 162 1.93 -9.91 12.26
CA ILE A 162 3.03 -8.95 12.06
C ILE A 162 2.45 -7.56 11.84
N GLU A 163 2.90 -6.62 12.66
CA GLU A 163 2.81 -5.19 12.41
C GLU A 163 4.16 -4.57 12.79
N LYS A 164 4.94 -4.20 11.79
CA LYS A 164 6.31 -3.71 11.98
C LYS A 164 6.50 -2.41 11.22
N ILE A 165 7.07 -1.42 11.89
CA ILE A 165 7.58 -0.18 11.30
C ILE A 165 9.08 -0.16 11.61
N LEU A 166 9.93 -0.03 10.59
CA LEU A 166 11.37 0.11 10.82
C LEU A 166 11.66 1.41 11.54
N THR A 167 12.62 1.36 12.47
CA THR A 167 13.24 2.60 12.95
C THR A 167 14.19 3.11 11.88
N LYS A 168 14.48 4.42 11.89
CA LYS A 168 15.47 5.01 10.96
C LYS A 168 16.81 4.28 11.01
N LYS A 169 17.28 3.95 12.22
CA LYS A 169 18.52 3.21 12.44
C LYS A 169 18.47 1.80 11.84
N ASP A 170 17.36 1.08 12.00
CA ASP A 170 17.23 -0.27 11.43
C ASP A 170 17.19 -0.23 9.90
N ALA A 171 16.56 0.78 9.32
CA ALA A 171 16.54 0.99 7.87
C ALA A 171 17.93 1.34 7.32
N GLU A 172 18.69 2.22 8.00
CA GLU A 172 20.07 2.54 7.66
C GLU A 172 20.98 1.29 7.74
N ASN A 173 20.80 0.45 8.75
CA ASN A 173 21.53 -0.81 8.87
C ASN A 173 21.21 -1.77 7.72
N LEU A 174 19.92 -1.95 7.41
CA LEU A 174 19.46 -2.81 6.31
C LEU A 174 20.02 -2.35 4.96
N TRP A 175 20.01 -1.04 4.72
CA TRP A 175 20.58 -0.44 3.50
C TRP A 175 22.09 -0.69 3.40
N ASN A 176 22.82 -0.51 4.50
CA ASN A 176 24.27 -0.76 4.54
C ASN A 176 24.62 -2.24 4.33
N GLU A 177 23.82 -3.17 4.84
CA GLU A 177 23.98 -4.61 4.59
C GLU A 177 23.73 -4.96 3.13
N PHE A 178 22.71 -4.37 2.50
CA PHE A 178 22.44 -4.55 1.09
C PHE A 178 23.59 -4.05 0.20
N ILE A 179 24.12 -2.85 0.46
CA ILE A 179 25.27 -2.31 -0.28
C ILE A 179 26.50 -3.22 -0.14
N LYS A 180 26.73 -3.83 1.03
CA LYS A 180 27.87 -4.72 1.23
C LYS A 180 27.74 -6.06 0.52
N SER A 181 26.52 -6.45 0.16
CA SER A 181 26.21 -7.77 -0.41
C SER A 181 26.07 -7.75 -1.94
N ASN A 182 26.18 -6.58 -2.57
CA ASN A 182 26.08 -6.36 -4.02
C ASN A 182 27.24 -5.49 -4.50
#